data_AF-A0A7K4FZK5-F1
#
_entry.id   AF-A0A7K4FZK5-F1
#
_cell.length_a   1.000
_cell.length_b   1.000
_cell.length_c   1.000
_cell.angle_alpha   90.00
_cell.angle_beta   90.00
_cell.angle_gamma   90.00
#
_symmetry.space_group_name_H-M   'P 1'
#
loop_
_entity.id
_entity.type
_entity.pdbx_description
1 polymer ?
#
loop_
_entity_poly.entity_id
_entity_poly.type
_entity_poly.pdbx_seq_one_letter_code
_entity_poly.pdbx_strand_id
1 'polypeptide(L)' 'MAMKTRYKYGEILIRERKGRYYVYKLGSDGKETYVGPLETVVNTFVKLKEQGGVGEVFHSPTADPPGFEPG' A
#
# COMPACT_ATOMS: atom_id res chain seq x y z
N MET A 1 17.17 7.66 -18.80
CA MET A 1 15.83 7.34 -19.34
C MET A 1 14.86 7.27 -18.18
N ALA A 2 13.81 8.10 -18.16
CA ALA A 2 12.93 8.22 -17.01
C ALA A 2 11.93 7.04 -16.96
N MET A 3 12.25 5.96 -16.25
CA MET A 3 11.21 4.99 -15.87
C MET A 3 10.33 5.65 -14.83
N LYS A 4 9.25 6.28 -15.30
CA LYS A 4 8.23 6.87 -14.45
C LYS A 4 6.92 6.10 -14.60
N THR A 5 6.97 4.79 -14.39
CA THR A 5 5.78 3.96 -14.14
C THR A 5 5.27 4.25 -12.72
N ARG A 6 4.80 5.50 -12.52
CA ARG A 6 4.06 5.93 -11.33
C ARG A 6 2.59 5.99 -11.73
N TYR A 7 1.81 5.05 -11.24
CA TYR A 7 0.35 5.09 -11.38
C TYR A 7 -0.24 5.79 -10.16
N LYS A 8 -1.24 6.64 -10.38
CA LYS A 8 -1.97 7.34 -9.31
C LYS A 8 -3.47 7.18 -9.56
N TYR A 9 -4.20 6.75 -8.55
CA TYR A 9 -5.66 6.71 -8.56
C TYR A 9 -6.17 7.26 -7.24
N GLY A 10 -6.78 8.45 -7.26
CA GLY A 10 -7.14 9.18 -6.06
C GLY A 10 -5.94 9.39 -5.13
N GLU A 11 -6.08 8.90 -3.90
CA GLU A 11 -5.02 8.91 -2.88
C GLU A 11 -4.02 7.75 -3.04
N ILE A 12 -4.28 6.76 -3.90
CA ILE A 12 -3.42 5.59 -4.03
C ILE A 12 -2.36 5.80 -5.11
N LEU A 13 -1.16 5.34 -4.82
CA LEU A 13 0.05 5.49 -5.61
C LEU A 13 0.71 4.13 -5.79
N ILE A 14 1.03 3.74 -7.03
CA ILE A 14 1.79 2.51 -7.31
C ILE A 14 3.13 2.90 -7.94
N ARG A 15 4.20 2.32 -7.40
CA ARG A 15 5.58 2.58 -7.83
C ARG A 15 6.28 1.28 -8.15
N GLU A 16 6.94 1.26 -9.31
CA GLU A 16 7.86 0.19 -9.67
C GLU A 16 9.25 0.44 -9.05
N ARG A 17 9.83 -0.59 -8.44
CA ARG A 17 11.24 -0.62 -8.00
C ARG A 17 11.82 -2.00 -8.30
N LYS A 18 12.84 -2.06 -9.16
CA LYS A 18 13.52 -3.30 -9.56
C LYS A 18 12.54 -4.40 -10.03
N GLY A 19 11.56 -4.03 -10.87
CA GLY A 19 10.55 -4.96 -11.39
C GLY A 19 9.48 -5.39 -10.38
N ARG A 20 9.46 -4.83 -9.17
CA ARG A 20 8.41 -5.06 -8.17
C ARG A 20 7.56 -3.83 -7.98
N TYR A 21 6.27 -4.01 -7.73
CA TYR A 21 5.32 -2.92 -7.54
C TYR A 21 4.95 -2.75 -6.06
N TYR A 22 4.89 -1.49 -5.63
CA TYR A 22 4.65 -1.10 -4.25
C TYR A 22 3.55 -0.06 -4.18
N VAL A 23 2.65 -0.20 -3.21
CA VAL A 23 1.49 0.65 -2.99
C VAL A 23 1.79 1.65 -1.88
N TYR A 24 1.42 2.90 -2.12
CA TYR A 24 1.46 4.00 -1.18
C TYR A 24 0.10 4.70 -1.14
N LYS A 25 -0.21 5.36 -0.02
CA LYS A 25 -1.35 6.27 0.13
C LYS A 25 -0.84 7.70 0.34
N LEU A 26 -1.38 8.65 -0.41
CA LEU A 26 -1.17 10.08 -0.24
C LEU A 26 -2.11 10.60 0.84
N GLY A 27 -1.57 11.06 1.95
CA GLY A 27 -2.32 11.72 3.01
C GLY A 27 -2.68 13.16 2.66
N SER A 28 -3.62 13.72 3.41
CA SER A 28 -4.08 15.12 3.26
C SER A 28 -2.98 16.15 3.53
N ASP A 29 -1.95 15.78 4.30
CA ASP A 29 -0.74 16.56 4.54
C ASP A 29 0.27 16.51 3.38
N GLY A 30 -0.09 15.83 2.27
CA GLY A 30 0.74 15.68 1.08
C GLY A 30 1.84 14.62 1.21
N LYS A 31 1.91 13.90 2.34
CA LYS A 31 2.90 12.85 2.57
C LYS A 31 2.42 11.50 2.04
N GLU A 32 3.37 10.67 1.62
CA GLU A 32 3.10 9.35 1.10
C GLU A 32 3.41 8.29 2.15
N THR A 33 2.42 7.50 2.53
CA THR A 33 2.56 6.39 3.48
C THR A 33 2.66 5.08 2.70
N TYR A 34 3.67 4.27 3.02
CA TYR A 34 3.80 2.93 2.43
C TYR A 34 2.70 2.01 2.94
N VAL A 35 2.02 1.30 2.02
CA VAL A 35 0.94 0.37 2.36
C VAL A 35 1.43 -1.08 2.26
N GLY A 36 2.20 -1.42 1.24
CA GLY A 36 2.69 -2.79 1.04
C GLY A 36 3.07 -3.11 -0.41
N PRO A 37 3.57 -4.33 -0.69
CA PRO A 37 3.74 -4.83 -2.05
C PRO A 37 2.38 -4.97 -2.74
N LEU A 38 2.31 -4.66 -4.04
CA LEU A 38 1.07 -4.69 -4.80
C LEU A 38 0.40 -6.08 -4.77
N GLU A 39 1.18 -7.14 -4.94
CA GLU A 39 0.67 -8.53 -4.91
C GLU A 39 0.00 -8.87 -3.59
N THR A 40 0.61 -8.48 -2.46
CA THR A 40 0.05 -8.71 -1.13
C THR A 40 -1.24 -7.93 -0.93
N VAL A 41 -1.28 -6.64 -1.32
CA VAL A 41 -2.47 -5.79 -1.17
C VAL A 41 -3.65 -6.33 -1.98
N VAL A 42 -3.40 -6.71 -3.24
CA VAL A 42 -4.45 -7.26 -4.12
C VAL A 42 -4.95 -8.59 -3.60
N ASN A 43 -4.07 -9.50 -3.18
CA ASN A 43 -4.47 -10.81 -2.65
C ASN A 43 -5.34 -10.66 -1.40
N THR A 44 -4.96 -9.79 -0.46
CA THR A 44 -5.78 -9.50 0.72
C THR A 44 -7.15 -8.95 0.34
N PHE A 45 -7.21 -8.02 -0.61
CA PHE A 45 -8.50 -7.47 -1.08
C PHE A 45 -9.39 -8.53 -1.73
N VAL A 46 -8.84 -9.39 -2.59
CA VAL A 46 -9.59 -10.48 -3.24
C VAL A 46 -10.15 -11.44 -2.18
N LYS A 47 -9.33 -11.85 -1.21
CA LYS A 47 -9.79 -12.72 -0.11
C LYS A 47 -10.90 -12.08 0.73
N LEU A 48 -10.78 -10.80 1.05
CA LEU A 48 -11.82 -10.06 1.80
C LEU A 48 -13.12 -9.93 1.01
N LYS A 49 -13.03 -9.68 -0.30
CA LYS A 49 -14.16 -9.70 -1.23
C LYS A 49 -14.87 -11.06 -1.24
N GLU A 50 -14.10 -12.15 -1.33
CA GLU A 50 -14.63 -13.52 -1.35
C GLU A 50 -15.31 -13.92 -0.03
N GLN A 51 -14.86 -13.36 1.09
CA GLN A 51 -15.41 -13.60 2.43
C GLN A 51 -16.62 -12.71 2.78
N GLY A 52 -17.14 -11.92 1.83
CA GLY A 52 -18.36 -11.14 2.01
C GLY A 52 -18.19 -9.80 2.73
N GLY A 53 -16.96 -9.30 2.90
CA GLY A 53 -16.68 -8.07 3.63
C GLY A 53 -15.74 -7.11 2.91
N VAL A 54 -16.31 -6.11 2.22
CA VAL A 54 -15.64 -4.82 1.96
C VAL A 54 -16.47 -3.70 2.58
N GLY A 55 -16.97 -3.95 3.78
CA GLY A 55 -17.49 -2.93 4.67
C GLY A 55 -16.60 -2.92 5.90
N GLU A 56 -16.01 -1.77 6.22
CA GLU A 56 -15.55 -1.44 7.58
C GLU A 56 -14.13 -1.80 8.07
N VAL A 57 -13.24 -2.45 7.30
CA VAL A 57 -11.89 -2.80 7.83
C VAL A 57 -10.74 -2.56 6.85
N PHE A 58 -10.53 -1.31 6.43
CA PHE A 58 -9.19 -0.83 6.08
C PHE A 58 -8.63 -0.02 7.27
N HIS A 59 -8.59 -0.64 8.44
CA HIS A 59 -7.67 -0.20 9.48
C HIS A 59 -6.28 -0.63 9.02
N SER A 60 -5.44 0.35 8.68
CA SER A 60 -4.03 0.15 8.36
C SER A 60 -3.42 -0.86 9.33
N PRO A 61 -2.76 -1.94 8.85
CA PRO A 61 -1.87 -2.67 9.73
C PRO A 61 -0.72 -1.71 10.04
N THR A 62 -0.79 -1.02 11.18
CA THR A 62 0.39 -0.44 11.83
C THR A 62 1.21 -1.62 12.31
N ALA A 63 1.93 -2.26 11.38
CA ALA A 63 3.05 -3.10 11.70
C ALA A 63 4.27 -2.19 11.57
N ASP A 64 4.78 -1.73 12.70
CA ASP A 64 6.08 -1.07 12.74
C ASP A 64 7.12 -2.00 12.07
N PRO A 65 8.01 -1.46 11.22
CA PRO A 65 9.06 -2.28 10.61
C PRO A 65 9.91 -2.91 11.72
N PRO A 66 10.18 -4.22 11.67
CA PRO A 66 11.04 -4.87 12.65
C PRO A 66 12.43 -4.20 12.62
N GLY A 67 12.82 -3.55 13.72
CA GLY A 67 14.11 -2.85 13.84
C GLY A 67 14.09 -1.46 14.52
N PHE A 68 12.95 -0.96 15.00
CA PHE A 68 12.89 0.25 15.83
C PHE A 68 12.48 -0.12 17.27
N GLU A 69 13.45 -0.53 18.09
CA GLU A 69 13.28 -0.53 19.55
C GLU A 69 13.77 0.81 20.11
N PRO A 70 12.98 1.54 20.92
CA PRO A 70 13.48 2.67 21.68
C PRO A 70 14.31 2.17 22.87
N GLY A 71 15.52 2.71 23.02
CA GLY A 71 16.36 2.52 24.20
C GLY A 71 15.83 3.26 25.43
#